data_AF-A0A521WBW1-F1
#
_entry.id   AF-A0A521WBW1-F1
#
_cell.length_a   1.000
_cell.length_b   1.000
_cell.length_c   1.000
_cell.angle_alpha   90.00
_cell.angle_beta   90.00
_cell.angle_gamma   90.00
#
_symmetry.space_group_name_H-M   'P 1'
#
loop_
_entity.id
_entity.type
_entity.pdbx_description
1 polymer ?
#
loop_
_entity_poly.entity_id
_entity_poly.type
_entity_poly.pdbx_seq_one_letter_code
_entity_poly.pdbx_strand_id
1 'polypeptide(L)'
;MRRRRAAAMVSDRRAIGIGLMGLGVVGSGVARILQEKADVYARQIGLPLELRRVLVRDTGKKRAFDVAPELLTSDPRDLLDDPEIELIIEVMGGEQPAYSYLRDALNANKFVVTANKEVMAKHGGELIMLAREHHVDLLYEASVGGGIPIIAPLKRDLLANDIIGVTAIINGTTN
;
A
#
# COMPACT_ATOMS: atom_id res chain seq x y z
N MET A 1 17.69 1.19 18.38
CA MET A 1 18.28 2.08 17.36
C MET A 1 17.35 2.35 16.15
N ARG A 2 16.48 1.40 15.73
CA ARG A 2 15.59 1.51 14.55
C ARG A 2 14.54 2.65 14.57
N ARG A 3 14.01 3.06 15.73
CA ARG A 3 12.98 4.11 15.82
C ARG A 3 13.51 5.55 15.64
N ARG A 4 14.82 5.78 15.78
CA ARG A 4 15.39 7.13 15.78
C ARG A 4 15.61 7.74 14.39
N ARG A 5 15.74 6.93 13.33
CA ARG A 5 15.93 7.43 11.95
C ARG A 5 14.61 7.76 11.24
N ALA A 6 13.57 6.95 11.42
CA ALA A 6 12.23 7.31 10.94
C ALA A 6 11.72 8.58 11.63
N ALA A 7 11.95 8.73 12.95
CA ALA A 7 11.64 9.95 13.68
C ALA A 7 12.47 11.17 13.21
N ALA A 8 13.69 10.97 12.73
CA ALA A 8 14.54 12.07 12.24
C ALA A 8 14.12 12.58 10.84
N MET A 9 13.56 11.72 9.98
CA MET A 9 12.98 12.15 8.68
C MET A 9 11.60 12.83 8.84
N VAL A 10 10.92 12.60 9.95
CA VAL A 10 9.59 13.17 10.26
C VAL A 10 9.69 14.59 10.86
N SER A 11 10.88 15.02 11.28
CA SER A 11 11.09 16.23 12.09
C SER A 11 10.88 17.58 11.36
N ASP A 12 10.67 17.59 10.04
CA ASP A 12 10.45 18.83 9.25
C ASP A 12 9.30 18.69 8.22
N ARG A 13 8.55 17.57 8.27
CA ARG A 13 7.51 17.27 7.27
C ARG A 13 6.14 17.75 7.75
N ARG A 14 5.40 18.38 6.84
CA ARG A 14 4.04 18.88 7.11
C ARG A 14 2.94 17.85 6.89
N ALA A 15 3.20 16.80 6.11
CA ALA A 15 2.28 15.70 5.81
C ALA A 15 3.05 14.46 5.32
N ILE A 16 2.36 13.32 5.23
CA ILE A 16 2.81 12.11 4.54
C ILE A 16 2.02 12.00 3.24
N GLY A 17 2.70 12.08 2.10
CA GLY A 17 2.08 11.96 0.78
C GLY A 17 1.88 10.52 0.33
N ILE A 18 0.70 10.28 -0.24
CA ILE A 18 0.22 8.96 -0.65
C ILE A 18 -0.06 8.97 -2.15
N GLY A 19 0.50 7.98 -2.84
CA GLY A 19 0.13 7.60 -4.19
C GLY A 19 -0.73 6.34 -4.16
N LEU A 20 -1.90 6.38 -4.81
CA LEU A 20 -2.81 5.23 -4.89
C LEU A 20 -2.81 4.65 -6.30
N MET A 21 -2.43 3.39 -6.45
CA MET A 21 -2.48 2.67 -7.71
C MET A 21 -3.72 1.79 -7.78
N GLY A 22 -4.66 2.19 -8.64
CA GLY A 22 -5.95 1.52 -8.79
C GLY A 22 -7.05 2.20 -8.00
N LEU A 23 -8.14 2.54 -8.70
CA LEU A 23 -9.35 3.16 -8.14
C LEU A 23 -10.59 2.32 -8.46
N GLY A 24 -10.46 0.99 -8.27
CA GLY A 24 -11.58 0.04 -8.30
C GLY A 24 -12.37 0.04 -6.99
N VAL A 25 -13.04 -1.07 -6.65
CA VAL A 25 -13.83 -1.18 -5.41
C VAL A 25 -12.96 -0.95 -4.16
N VAL A 26 -11.82 -1.65 -4.05
CA VAL A 26 -10.92 -1.50 -2.90
C VAL A 26 -10.29 -0.11 -2.88
N GLY A 27 -9.74 0.35 -4.01
CA GLY A 27 -9.13 1.67 -4.10
C GLY A 27 -10.08 2.82 -3.78
N SER A 28 -11.34 2.72 -4.22
CA SER A 28 -12.40 3.68 -3.89
C SER A 28 -12.68 3.69 -2.38
N GLY A 29 -12.72 2.51 -1.74
CA GLY A 29 -12.86 2.39 -0.30
C GLY A 29 -11.69 3.02 0.47
N VAL A 30 -10.46 2.80 0.00
CA VAL A 30 -9.25 3.41 0.58
C VAL A 30 -9.28 4.93 0.44
N ALA A 31 -9.53 5.46 -0.75
CA ALA A 31 -9.58 6.90 -1.01
C ALA A 31 -10.65 7.59 -0.13
N ARG A 32 -11.84 6.99 -0.03
CA ARG A 32 -12.91 7.47 0.84
C ARG A 32 -12.49 7.50 2.31
N ILE A 33 -11.93 6.41 2.83
CA ILE A 33 -11.53 6.32 4.25
C ILE A 33 -10.42 7.33 4.56
N LEU A 34 -9.45 7.52 3.65
CA LEU A 34 -8.39 8.52 3.82
C LEU A 34 -8.96 9.94 3.94
N GLN A 35 -9.99 10.28 3.16
CA GLN A 35 -10.65 11.59 3.23
C GLN A 35 -11.54 11.72 4.47
N GLU A 36 -12.45 10.77 4.69
CA GLU A 36 -13.43 10.83 5.78
C GLU A 36 -12.78 10.76 7.18
N LYS A 37 -11.63 10.10 7.31
CA LYS A 37 -10.93 9.91 8.58
C LYS A 37 -9.61 10.66 8.66
N ALA A 38 -9.36 11.62 7.78
CA ALA A 38 -8.11 12.39 7.70
C ALA A 38 -7.69 12.93 9.08
N ASP A 39 -8.60 13.59 9.80
CA ASP A 39 -8.33 14.16 11.13
C ASP A 39 -8.00 13.10 12.19
N VAL A 40 -8.66 11.95 12.12
CA VAL A 40 -8.42 10.84 13.07
C VAL A 40 -7.02 10.28 12.85
N TYR A 41 -6.66 10.00 11.60
CA TYR A 41 -5.33 9.50 11.27
C TYR A 41 -4.25 10.54 11.56
N ALA A 42 -4.51 11.82 11.28
CA ALA A 42 -3.57 12.89 11.59
C ALA A 42 -3.25 12.96 13.08
N ARG A 43 -4.27 12.86 13.95
CA ARG A 43 -4.06 12.80 15.41
C ARG A 43 -3.33 11.56 15.88
N GLN A 44 -3.60 10.40 15.27
CA GLN A 44 -2.96 9.13 15.66
C GLN A 44 -1.51 9.03 15.21
N ILE A 45 -1.20 9.51 14.00
CA ILE A 45 0.12 9.42 13.37
C ILE A 45 0.99 10.62 13.77
N GLY A 46 0.37 11.74 14.15
CA GLY A 46 1.05 13.01 14.44
C GLY A 46 1.29 13.86 13.19
N LEU A 47 0.92 13.38 12.00
CA LEU A 47 1.01 14.08 10.73
C LEU A 47 -0.21 13.80 9.85
N PRO A 48 -0.70 14.79 9.07
CA PRO A 48 -1.71 14.57 8.04
C PRO A 48 -1.29 13.51 7.01
N LEU A 49 -2.27 12.76 6.52
CA LEU A 49 -2.12 11.88 5.36
C LEU A 49 -2.71 12.59 4.14
N GLU A 50 -1.94 12.76 3.08
CA GLU A 50 -2.34 13.51 1.89
C GLU A 50 -2.36 12.60 0.66
N LEU A 51 -3.54 12.38 0.08
CA LEU A 51 -3.65 11.67 -1.19
C LEU A 51 -3.26 12.61 -2.33
N ARG A 52 -2.09 12.40 -2.93
CA ARG A 52 -1.51 13.32 -3.93
C ARG A 52 -1.78 12.91 -5.36
N ARG A 53 -1.75 11.61 -5.66
CA ARG A 53 -1.97 11.08 -7.00
C ARG A 53 -2.67 9.74 -6.95
N VAL A 54 -3.50 9.49 -7.96
CA VAL A 54 -4.23 8.24 -8.13
C VAL A 54 -4.04 7.74 -9.56
N LEU A 55 -3.30 6.64 -9.71
CA LEU A 55 -3.06 6.00 -10.99
C LEU A 55 -4.28 5.17 -11.41
N VAL A 56 -4.79 5.47 -12.60
CA VAL A 56 -5.93 4.79 -13.23
C VAL A 56 -5.65 4.58 -14.72
N ARG A 57 -6.26 3.55 -15.33
CA ARG A 57 -6.12 3.32 -16.78
C ARG A 57 -6.83 4.37 -17.63
N ASP A 58 -7.96 4.87 -17.14
CA ASP A 58 -8.82 5.83 -17.84
C ASP A 58 -9.29 6.88 -16.84
N THR A 59 -8.84 8.12 -16.98
CA THR A 59 -9.19 9.23 -16.09
C THR A 59 -10.64 9.68 -16.24
N GLY A 60 -11.27 9.47 -17.41
CA GLY A 60 -12.65 9.86 -17.71
C GLY A 60 -13.72 8.84 -17.26
N LYS A 61 -13.31 7.64 -16.85
CA LYS A 61 -14.24 6.60 -16.38
C LYS A 61 -14.96 7.01 -15.09
N LYS A 62 -16.30 6.95 -15.07
CA LYS A 62 -17.10 7.15 -13.85
C LYS A 62 -16.86 6.05 -12.81
N ARG A 63 -16.82 6.41 -11.53
CA ARG A 63 -16.53 5.50 -10.41
C ARG A 63 -17.60 5.61 -9.33
N ALA A 64 -17.59 4.64 -8.42
CA ALA A 64 -18.49 4.63 -7.26
C ALA A 64 -18.11 5.68 -6.21
N PHE A 65 -16.83 6.08 -6.18
CA PHE A 65 -16.31 7.17 -5.39
C PHE A 65 -15.33 7.95 -6.26
N ASP A 66 -15.60 9.24 -6.42
CA ASP A 66 -14.74 10.12 -7.22
C ASP A 66 -13.76 10.86 -6.29
N VAL A 67 -12.52 10.92 -6.75
CA VAL A 67 -11.51 11.83 -6.20
C VAL A 67 -11.44 13.07 -7.08
N ALA A 68 -10.83 14.14 -6.58
CA ALA A 68 -10.66 15.35 -7.36
C ALA A 68 -9.95 15.03 -8.71
N PRO A 69 -10.48 15.46 -9.87
CA PRO A 69 -9.95 15.08 -11.18
C PRO A 69 -8.45 15.34 -11.37
N GLU A 70 -7.93 16.38 -10.73
CA GLU A 70 -6.51 16.77 -10.72
C GLU A 70 -5.58 15.76 -10.03
N LEU A 71 -6.13 14.86 -9.21
CA LEU A 71 -5.36 13.77 -8.59
C LEU A 71 -5.22 12.57 -9.53
N LEU A 72 -6.10 12.44 -10.54
CA LEU A 72 -6.12 11.29 -11.44
C LEU A 72 -5.01 11.41 -12.48
N THR A 73 -4.26 10.33 -12.67
CA THR A 73 -3.24 10.20 -13.72
C THR A 73 -3.28 8.81 -14.35
N SER A 74 -2.82 8.71 -15.58
CA SER A 74 -2.54 7.45 -16.27
C SER A 74 -1.04 7.16 -16.42
N ASP A 75 -0.16 8.08 -16.01
CA ASP A 75 1.29 7.87 -16.00
C ASP A 75 1.75 7.43 -14.60
N PRO A 76 2.30 6.22 -14.41
CA PRO A 76 2.82 5.77 -13.12
C PRO A 76 3.97 6.64 -12.61
N ARG A 77 4.71 7.32 -13.49
CA ARG A 77 5.86 8.18 -13.13
C ARG A 77 5.43 9.38 -12.27
N ASP A 78 4.21 9.86 -12.44
CA ASP A 78 3.65 10.91 -11.58
C ASP A 78 3.55 10.49 -10.10
N LEU A 79 3.59 9.19 -9.80
CA LEU A 79 3.63 8.65 -8.43
C LEU A 79 5.06 8.24 -8.04
N LEU A 80 5.78 7.61 -8.97
CA LEU A 80 7.09 7.01 -8.73
C LEU A 80 8.21 8.05 -8.64
N ASP A 81 8.12 9.15 -9.40
CA ASP A 81 9.16 10.17 -9.46
C ASP A 81 8.85 11.38 -8.57
N ASP A 82 7.62 11.50 -8.03
CA ASP A 82 7.25 12.59 -7.12
C ASP A 82 7.93 12.41 -5.74
N PRO A 83 8.86 13.29 -5.34
CA PRO A 83 9.57 13.18 -4.07
C PRO A 83 8.67 13.38 -2.85
N GLU A 84 7.48 13.94 -3.06
CA GLU A 84 6.51 14.19 -2.01
C GLU A 84 5.52 13.04 -1.84
N ILE A 85 5.65 11.97 -2.60
CA ILE A 85 4.91 10.72 -2.40
C ILE A 85 5.84 9.71 -1.76
N GLU A 86 5.65 9.42 -0.48
CA GLU A 86 6.50 8.48 0.25
C GLU A 86 5.84 7.11 0.41
N LEU A 87 4.51 7.03 0.31
CA LEU A 87 3.74 5.80 0.45
C LEU A 87 2.97 5.50 -0.83
N ILE A 88 3.24 4.34 -1.42
CA ILE A 88 2.44 3.77 -2.50
C ILE A 88 1.48 2.73 -1.94
N ILE A 89 0.19 2.88 -2.24
CA ILE A 89 -0.84 1.88 -1.99
C ILE A 89 -1.24 1.26 -3.33
N GLU A 90 -1.07 -0.04 -3.51
CA GLU A 90 -1.36 -0.74 -4.76
C GLU A 90 -2.51 -1.75 -4.61
N VAL A 91 -3.54 -1.53 -5.44
CA VAL A 91 -4.79 -2.30 -5.45
C VAL A 91 -5.34 -2.45 -6.88
N MET A 92 -4.45 -2.55 -7.88
CA MET A 92 -4.83 -2.67 -9.30
C MET A 92 -5.25 -4.09 -9.68
N GLY A 93 -4.64 -5.09 -9.05
CA GLY A 93 -4.79 -6.50 -9.42
C GLY A 93 -4.05 -6.86 -10.71
N GLY A 94 -3.92 -8.17 -10.95
CA GLY A 94 -3.10 -8.72 -12.03
C GLY A 94 -1.60 -8.67 -11.72
N GLU A 95 -0.80 -9.43 -12.46
CA GLU A 95 0.65 -9.49 -12.26
C GLU A 95 1.38 -8.28 -12.87
N GLN A 96 1.17 -8.02 -14.16
CA GLN A 96 1.76 -6.87 -14.87
C GLN A 96 0.66 -5.86 -15.23
N PRO A 97 0.93 -4.55 -15.13
CA PRO A 97 2.22 -3.92 -14.80
C PRO A 97 2.50 -3.78 -13.29
N ALA A 98 1.66 -4.34 -12.41
CA ALA A 98 1.72 -4.12 -10.97
C ALA A 98 3.07 -4.49 -10.33
N TYR A 99 3.63 -5.66 -10.66
CA TYR A 99 4.96 -6.07 -10.18
C TYR A 99 6.04 -5.04 -10.55
N SER A 100 6.04 -4.56 -11.79
CA SER A 100 7.03 -3.57 -12.24
C SER A 100 6.92 -2.28 -11.43
N TYR A 101 5.69 -1.78 -11.21
CA TYR A 101 5.48 -0.56 -10.42
C TYR A 101 5.86 -0.72 -8.95
N LEU A 102 5.59 -1.88 -8.34
CA LEU A 102 5.99 -2.15 -6.96
C LEU A 102 7.51 -2.18 -6.81
N ARG A 103 8.20 -2.87 -7.73
CA ARG A 103 9.66 -2.91 -7.77
C ARG A 103 10.25 -1.51 -7.94
N ASP A 104 9.73 -0.73 -8.88
CA ASP A 104 10.22 0.62 -9.16
C ASP A 104 9.95 1.58 -7.99
N ALA A 105 8.80 1.45 -7.30
CA ALA A 105 8.51 2.20 -6.07
C ALA A 105 9.50 1.91 -4.94
N LEU A 106 9.84 0.62 -4.74
CA LEU A 106 10.82 0.22 -3.73
C LEU A 106 12.22 0.74 -4.08
N ASN A 107 12.62 0.66 -5.35
CA ASN A 107 13.89 1.24 -5.84
C ASN A 107 13.96 2.77 -5.62
N ALA A 108 12.82 3.45 -5.71
CA ALA A 108 12.67 4.87 -5.40
C ALA A 108 12.61 5.17 -3.89
N ASN A 109 12.86 4.17 -3.02
CA ASN A 109 12.79 4.27 -1.56
C ASN A 109 11.42 4.71 -1.03
N LYS A 110 10.34 4.27 -1.69
CA LYS A 110 8.96 4.49 -1.20
C LYS A 110 8.50 3.30 -0.37
N PHE A 111 7.73 3.59 0.68
CA PHE A 111 6.98 2.57 1.42
C PHE A 111 5.87 2.03 0.53
N VAL A 112 5.56 0.74 0.65
CA VAL A 112 4.58 0.08 -0.20
C VAL A 112 3.58 -0.72 0.64
N VAL A 113 2.31 -0.53 0.35
CA VAL A 113 1.20 -1.36 0.85
C VAL A 113 0.47 -1.93 -0.36
N THR A 114 0.27 -3.25 -0.44
CA THR A 114 -0.43 -3.90 -1.56
C THR A 114 -1.53 -4.85 -1.09
N ALA A 115 -2.59 -4.97 -1.89
CA ALA A 115 -3.60 -6.04 -1.74
C ALA A 115 -3.46 -7.12 -2.83
N ASN A 116 -2.40 -7.09 -3.64
CA ASN A 116 -2.28 -7.91 -4.83
C ASN A 116 -1.73 -9.30 -4.52
N LYS A 117 -2.67 -10.24 -4.32
CA LYS A 117 -2.38 -11.65 -4.04
C LYS A 117 -1.57 -12.34 -5.15
N GLU A 118 -1.77 -11.95 -6.40
CA GLU A 118 -1.09 -12.60 -7.53
C GLU A 118 0.39 -12.23 -7.55
N VAL A 119 0.73 -10.94 -7.41
CA VAL A 119 2.12 -10.49 -7.32
C VAL A 119 2.79 -11.07 -6.07
N MET A 120 2.14 -11.02 -4.91
CA MET A 120 2.74 -11.54 -3.68
C MET A 120 2.98 -13.05 -3.72
N ALA A 121 2.12 -13.82 -4.40
CA ALA A 121 2.30 -15.26 -4.55
C ALA A 121 3.46 -15.61 -5.49
N LYS A 122 3.64 -14.86 -6.59
CA LYS A 122 4.67 -15.15 -7.60
C LYS A 122 6.03 -14.52 -7.28
N HIS A 123 6.03 -13.30 -6.74
CA HIS A 123 7.21 -12.43 -6.63
C HIS A 123 7.45 -11.87 -5.23
N GLY A 124 6.63 -12.25 -4.24
CA GLY A 124 6.67 -11.65 -2.91
C GLY A 124 8.02 -11.80 -2.21
N GLY A 125 8.71 -12.93 -2.38
CA GLY A 125 10.04 -13.16 -1.80
C GLY A 125 11.06 -12.12 -2.25
N GLU A 126 11.15 -11.89 -3.56
CA GLU A 126 12.05 -10.90 -4.16
C GLU A 126 11.71 -9.48 -3.67
N LEU A 127 10.44 -9.07 -3.76
CA LEU A 127 10.01 -7.72 -3.37
C LEU A 127 10.24 -7.45 -1.88
N ILE A 128 10.08 -8.45 -1.01
CA ILE A 128 10.37 -8.32 0.43
C ILE A 128 11.88 -8.14 0.67
N MET A 129 12.75 -8.83 -0.07
CA MET A 129 14.19 -8.62 0.02
C MET A 129 14.56 -7.22 -0.46
N LEU A 130 14.03 -6.80 -1.61
CA LEU A 130 14.27 -5.47 -2.16
C LEU A 130 13.87 -4.35 -1.20
N ALA A 131 12.69 -4.47 -0.57
CA ALA A 131 12.24 -3.51 0.44
C ALA A 131 13.24 -3.41 1.62
N ARG A 132 13.82 -4.53 2.06
CA ARG A 132 14.83 -4.54 3.14
C ARG A 132 16.13 -3.86 2.71
N GLU A 133 16.58 -4.09 1.48
CA GLU A 133 17.77 -3.46 0.89
C GLU A 133 17.62 -1.94 0.83
N HIS A 134 16.44 -1.45 0.44
CA HIS A 134 16.11 -0.03 0.38
C HIS A 134 15.65 0.57 1.72
N HIS A 135 15.65 -0.21 2.80
CA HIS A 135 15.23 0.21 4.14
C HIS A 135 13.80 0.78 4.22
N VAL A 136 12.90 0.25 3.39
CA VAL A 136 11.47 0.57 3.38
C VAL A 136 10.63 -0.66 3.74
N ASP A 137 9.37 -0.46 4.07
CA ASP A 137 8.44 -1.56 4.34
C ASP A 137 7.60 -1.89 3.10
N LEU A 138 7.38 -3.19 2.91
CA LEU A 138 6.36 -3.77 2.02
C LEU A 138 5.32 -4.52 2.87
N LEU A 139 4.12 -3.96 2.98
CA LEU A 139 3.00 -4.56 3.72
C LEU A 139 1.96 -5.11 2.76
N TYR A 140 1.41 -6.28 3.07
CA TYR A 140 0.53 -7.02 2.16
C TYR A 140 -0.60 -7.78 2.85
N GLU A 141 -1.03 -7.31 4.02
CA GLU A 141 -2.10 -7.96 4.81
C GLU A 141 -3.37 -8.18 3.98
N ALA A 142 -3.80 -7.15 3.26
CA ALA A 142 -5.02 -7.18 2.46
C ALA A 142 -4.99 -8.17 1.28
N SER A 143 -3.82 -8.78 0.97
CA SER A 143 -3.72 -9.82 -0.06
C SER A 143 -4.15 -11.20 0.43
N VAL A 144 -4.41 -11.39 1.73
CA VAL A 144 -4.78 -12.68 2.33
C VAL A 144 -5.93 -12.49 3.32
N GLY A 145 -7.00 -13.29 3.22
CA GLY A 145 -8.09 -13.27 4.21
C GLY A 145 -8.93 -11.98 4.25
N GLY A 146 -8.75 -11.06 3.29
CA GLY A 146 -9.52 -9.83 3.20
C GLY A 146 -9.26 -8.89 4.38
N GLY A 147 -10.27 -8.73 5.25
CA GLY A 147 -10.18 -7.90 6.45
C GLY A 147 -9.67 -8.64 7.70
N ILE A 148 -9.42 -9.94 7.61
CA ILE A 148 -8.96 -10.75 8.74
C ILE A 148 -7.43 -10.57 8.89
N PRO A 149 -6.92 -10.12 10.05
CA PRO A 149 -5.48 -10.02 10.26
C PRO A 149 -4.86 -11.42 10.35
N ILE A 150 -4.04 -11.79 9.38
CA ILE A 150 -3.38 -13.11 9.30
C ILE A 150 -1.86 -12.92 9.27
N ILE A 151 -1.35 -12.07 8.37
CA ILE A 151 0.08 -11.87 8.15
C ILE A 151 0.75 -11.23 9.36
N ALA A 152 0.17 -10.18 9.93
CA ALA A 152 0.75 -9.48 11.07
C ALA A 152 0.85 -10.38 12.33
N PRO A 153 -0.20 -11.10 12.76
CA PRO A 153 -0.08 -12.05 13.86
C PRO A 153 0.98 -13.12 13.65
N LEU A 154 1.03 -13.72 12.45
CA LEU A 154 2.04 -14.72 12.09
C LEU A 154 3.47 -14.16 12.14
N LYS A 155 3.65 -12.90 11.75
CA LYS A 155 4.97 -12.24 11.71
C LYS A 155 5.42 -11.58 13.00
N ARG A 156 4.53 -11.33 13.96
CA ARG A 156 4.82 -10.51 15.14
C ARG A 156 4.43 -11.21 16.43
N ASP A 157 3.18 -11.65 16.51
CA ASP A 157 2.60 -12.11 17.77
C ASP A 157 2.94 -13.58 18.03
N LEU A 158 3.07 -14.38 16.97
CA LEU A 158 3.35 -15.80 17.04
C LEU A 158 4.83 -16.15 16.84
N LEU A 159 5.74 -15.17 16.86
CA LEU A 159 7.18 -15.38 16.61
C LEU A 159 7.85 -16.39 17.55
N ALA A 160 7.31 -16.57 18.75
CA ALA A 160 7.83 -17.52 19.74
C ALA A 160 7.27 -18.95 19.58
N ASN A 161 6.36 -19.18 18.62
CA ASN A 161 5.68 -20.46 18.44
C ASN A 161 6.18 -21.16 17.17
N ASP A 162 6.28 -22.48 17.25
CA ASP A 162 6.49 -23.32 16.08
C ASP A 162 5.14 -23.68 15.44
N ILE A 163 4.89 -23.11 14.27
CA ILE A 163 3.63 -23.34 13.53
C ILE A 163 3.75 -24.64 12.74
N ILE A 164 3.00 -25.66 13.17
CA ILE A 164 3.00 -26.99 12.55
C ILE A 164 2.02 -27.12 11.37
N GLY A 165 1.11 -26.18 11.19
CA GLY A 165 0.13 -26.20 10.10
C GLY A 165 -0.86 -25.04 10.14
N VAL A 166 -1.47 -24.76 8.98
CA VAL A 166 -2.52 -23.75 8.80
C VAL A 166 -3.62 -24.35 7.92
N THR A 167 -4.85 -24.38 8.44
CA THR A 167 -6.05 -24.81 7.69
C THR A 167 -7.02 -23.64 7.64
N ALA A 168 -7.48 -23.25 6.45
CA ALA A 168 -8.35 -22.09 6.31
C ALA A 168 -9.24 -22.17 5.06
N ILE A 169 -10.43 -21.58 5.16
CA ILE A 169 -11.30 -21.24 4.03
C ILE A 169 -11.02 -19.77 3.69
N ILE A 170 -10.39 -19.54 2.54
CA ILE A 170 -9.83 -18.22 2.20
C ILE A 170 -10.44 -17.60 0.93
N ASN A 171 -11.42 -18.26 0.33
CA ASN A 171 -12.08 -17.80 -0.89
C ASN A 171 -13.60 -17.84 -0.73
N GLY A 172 -14.22 -16.66 -0.64
CA GLY A 172 -15.66 -16.53 -0.45
C GLY A 172 -16.50 -16.84 -1.68
N THR A 173 -15.92 -16.95 -2.88
CA THR A 173 -16.66 -17.32 -4.10
C THR A 173 -16.82 -18.83 -4.24
N THR A 174 -15.88 -19.59 -3.69
CA THR A 174 -15.87 -21.07 -3.76
C THR A 174 -16.38 -21.75 -2.49
N ASN A 175 -16.53 -21.00 -1.40
CA ASN A 175 -17.12 -21.48 -0.15
C ASN A 175 -18.65 -21.53 -0.25
#